data_AF-A0A8X6G4R8-F1
#
_entry.id   AF-A0A8X6G4R8-F1
#
_cell.length_a   1.000
_cell.length_b   1.000
_cell.length_c   1.000
_cell.angle_alpha   90.00
_cell.angle_beta   90.00
_cell.angle_gamma   90.00
#
_symmetry.space_group_name_H-M   'P 1'
#
loop_
_entity.id
_entity.type
_entity.pdbx_description
1 polymer ?
#
loop_
_entity_poly.entity_id
_entity_poly.type
_entity_poly.pdbx_seq_one_letter_code
_entity_poly.pdbx_strand_id
1 'polypeptide(L)'
;MFGFSSAYSALLVFLTVLLAINASNAGKFTLFTDQKSKKRSPVILVPGDGGNQLEVKLDKPSRVHFFCAKKTDNYYNIWLNPFLLLPFVIHCWVDNMRLIYNNETRRTTNSPGVDVRVPGFGDTSSMEWLDPQKVAIPYIQRMIYGNYYDDIVNDLVSVGYKRNVDLRGAPYDFRKAPNEMEEYYRNFKNLIEETYYKNNETKVTIICHSMGCPVTMYFLNTRPQEWKDKFIKGIVTLNGPFGGAIKAMKTIVSGENLGIFIVKPSDLIIEQRTSVSLSFMLPSPHLWKSDEVIAFTKDRNYTSNDYEEFFRDMKYSTAYEMYKDTRSHAEISLQPPGVEVYCFYGTGISTPDKLDYSNPKDFPYSPKLSFGNGDGTVNARSLEACSRWQGKQKQPVSYKAFEKVEHLLIMHHQPVRKFILDYVTTWPLDDSEQK
;
A
#
# COMPACT_ATOMS: atom_id res chain seq x y z
N MET A 1 10.60 73.12 -43.94
CA MET A 1 9.14 73.09 -43.67
C MET A 1 8.64 71.71 -44.08
N PHE A 2 7.86 71.05 -43.21
CA PHE A 2 7.19 69.73 -43.32
C PHE A 2 6.92 69.19 -44.75
N GLY A 3 6.88 67.88 -45.05
CA GLY A 3 6.77 66.70 -44.19
C GLY A 3 6.40 65.43 -45.00
N PHE A 4 6.41 64.32 -44.26
CA PHE A 4 5.87 62.96 -44.46
C PHE A 4 4.78 62.74 -45.53
N SER A 5 4.90 61.63 -46.29
CA SER A 5 3.96 60.49 -46.30
C SER A 5 4.26 59.49 -47.44
N SER A 6 4.88 58.35 -47.12
CA SER A 6 4.93 57.16 -48.02
C SER A 6 4.67 55.85 -47.26
N ALA A 7 3.72 55.87 -46.32
CA ALA A 7 3.34 54.70 -45.52
C ALA A 7 1.85 54.32 -45.64
N TYR A 8 1.12 54.89 -46.61
CA TYR A 8 -0.33 54.69 -46.75
C TYR A 8 -0.77 53.76 -47.90
N SER A 9 0.13 53.31 -48.78
CA SER A 9 -0.25 52.41 -49.89
C SER A 9 -0.05 50.91 -49.61
N ALA A 10 0.65 50.54 -48.54
CA ALA A 10 0.84 49.13 -48.17
C ALA A 10 -0.24 48.60 -47.22
N LEU A 11 -0.93 49.48 -46.49
CA LEU A 11 -1.93 49.08 -45.49
C LEU A 11 -3.29 48.67 -46.10
N LEU A 12 -3.61 49.13 -47.32
CA LEU A 12 -4.89 48.86 -47.98
C LEU A 12 -4.95 47.50 -48.70
N VAL A 13 -3.81 46.92 -49.08
CA VAL A 13 -3.77 45.58 -49.72
C VAL A 13 -3.81 44.45 -48.67
N PHE A 14 -3.34 44.71 -47.45
CA PHE A 14 -3.43 43.71 -46.36
C PHE A 14 -4.83 43.61 -45.74
N LEU A 15 -5.63 44.69 -45.74
CA LEU A 15 -6.99 44.66 -45.18
C LEU A 15 -8.01 43.92 -46.06
N THR A 16 -7.82 43.88 -47.37
CA THR A 16 -8.73 43.17 -48.29
C THR A 16 -8.53 41.65 -48.26
N VAL A 17 -7.31 41.16 -47.98
CA VAL A 17 -7.04 39.73 -47.79
C VAL A 17 -7.58 39.23 -46.43
N LEU A 18 -7.53 40.07 -45.39
CA LEU A 18 -8.07 39.71 -44.06
C LEU A 18 -9.61 39.69 -44.00
N LEU A 19 -10.30 40.49 -44.82
CA LEU A 19 -11.76 40.45 -44.91
C LEU A 19 -12.29 39.34 -45.83
N ALA A 20 -11.50 38.84 -46.78
CA ALA A 20 -11.88 37.70 -47.63
C ALA A 20 -11.72 36.33 -46.93
N ILE A 21 -10.86 36.22 -45.92
CA ILE A 21 -10.70 34.98 -45.13
C ILE A 21 -11.81 34.85 -44.06
N ASN A 22 -12.50 35.94 -43.72
CA ASN A 22 -13.60 35.94 -42.74
C ASN A 22 -14.99 35.64 -43.31
N ALA A 23 -15.12 35.33 -44.61
CA ALA A 23 -16.43 35.12 -45.25
C ALA A 23 -16.68 33.69 -45.78
N SER A 24 -15.80 32.72 -45.51
CA SER A 24 -15.93 31.34 -46.03
C SER A 24 -16.00 30.23 -44.96
N ASN A 25 -16.30 30.55 -43.70
CA ASN A 25 -16.60 29.56 -42.67
C ASN A 25 -18.00 29.76 -42.02
N ALA A 26 -18.95 30.32 -42.76
CA ALA A 26 -20.36 30.18 -42.44
C ALA A 26 -20.84 28.82 -42.97
N GLY A 27 -21.08 27.86 -42.06
CA GLY A 27 -21.81 26.64 -42.40
C GLY A 27 -21.09 25.31 -42.15
N LYS A 28 -20.64 25.06 -40.93
CA LYS A 28 -20.88 23.76 -40.29
C LYS A 28 -21.30 24.04 -38.85
N PHE A 29 -22.61 23.97 -38.61
CA PHE A 29 -23.12 23.59 -37.30
C PHE A 29 -22.56 22.19 -37.03
N THR A 30 -21.35 22.12 -36.48
CA THR A 30 -20.95 20.95 -35.71
C THR A 30 -21.94 20.95 -34.56
N LEU A 31 -22.92 20.04 -34.65
CA LEU A 31 -23.44 19.42 -33.45
C LEU A 31 -22.21 19.11 -32.61
N PHE A 32 -22.00 19.88 -31.55
CA PHE A 32 -21.32 19.35 -30.39
C PHE A 32 -22.18 18.16 -30.02
N THR A 33 -21.85 17.00 -30.56
CA THR A 33 -22.18 15.75 -29.92
C THR A 33 -21.55 15.93 -28.55
N ASP A 34 -22.39 16.28 -27.59
CA ASP A 34 -22.11 16.19 -26.19
C ASP A 34 -21.44 14.82 -26.02
N GLN A 35 -20.11 14.81 -25.91
CA GLN A 35 -19.40 13.59 -25.58
C GLN A 35 -19.90 13.29 -24.18
N LYS A 36 -20.98 12.49 -24.09
CA LYS A 36 -21.58 12.00 -22.85
C LYS A 36 -20.45 11.82 -21.87
N SER A 37 -20.38 12.72 -20.88
CA SER A 37 -19.19 12.82 -20.04
C SER A 37 -18.99 11.46 -19.39
N LYS A 38 -17.92 10.76 -19.74
CA LYS A 38 -17.57 9.52 -19.05
C LYS A 38 -17.28 9.92 -17.60
N LYS A 39 -18.20 9.61 -16.69
CA LYS A 39 -18.09 9.95 -15.27
C LYS A 39 -16.89 9.17 -14.72
N ARG A 40 -15.84 9.87 -14.33
CA ARG A 40 -14.64 9.24 -13.76
C ARG A 40 -14.88 9.02 -12.28
N SER A 41 -14.52 7.85 -11.76
CA SER A 41 -14.61 7.61 -10.33
C SER A 41 -13.41 8.23 -9.62
N PRO A 42 -13.58 9.03 -8.57
CA PRO A 42 -12.46 9.43 -7.73
C PRO A 42 -11.76 8.20 -7.14
N VAL A 43 -10.46 8.30 -6.89
CA VAL A 43 -9.57 7.22 -6.49
C VAL A 43 -8.96 7.51 -5.12
N ILE A 44 -8.97 6.50 -4.25
CA ILE A 44 -8.22 6.52 -2.99
C ILE A 44 -7.20 5.37 -2.98
N LEU A 45 -5.95 5.72 -2.72
CA LEU A 45 -4.81 4.78 -2.66
C LEU A 45 -4.53 4.35 -1.21
N VAL A 46 -4.32 3.06 -0.98
CA VAL A 46 -4.03 2.48 0.36
C VAL A 46 -2.73 1.66 0.33
N PRO A 47 -1.66 2.13 0.98
CA PRO A 47 -0.33 1.51 0.89
C PRO A 47 -0.20 0.20 1.66
N GLY A 48 0.86 -0.55 1.35
CA GLY A 48 1.25 -1.77 2.05
C GLY A 48 2.18 -1.51 3.23
N ASP A 49 2.76 -2.58 3.77
CA ASP A 49 3.76 -2.49 4.82
C ASP A 49 5.00 -1.70 4.33
N GLY A 50 5.43 -0.71 5.11
CA GLY A 50 6.46 0.26 4.71
C GLY A 50 6.07 1.20 3.55
N GLY A 51 4.82 1.20 3.09
CA GLY A 51 4.40 1.85 1.84
C GLY A 51 4.03 3.34 1.93
N ASN A 52 4.28 3.99 3.06
CA ASN A 52 4.16 5.45 3.19
C ASN A 52 5.20 6.00 4.15
N GLN A 53 5.46 7.30 4.09
CA GLN A 53 6.37 7.96 5.02
C GLN A 53 5.87 7.88 6.47
N LEU A 54 6.81 7.95 7.41
CA LEU A 54 6.57 8.20 8.83
C LEU A 54 7.50 9.30 9.34
N GLU A 55 7.00 10.10 10.26
CA GLU A 55 7.79 11.13 10.94
C GLU A 55 7.81 10.91 12.45
N VAL A 56 8.90 11.29 13.10
CA VAL A 56 9.03 11.20 14.56
C VAL A 56 9.52 12.49 15.19
N LYS A 57 9.10 12.71 16.43
CA LYS A 57 9.64 13.72 17.33
C LYS A 57 10.14 13.05 18.60
N LEU A 58 11.32 13.45 19.08
CA LEU A 58 12.00 12.77 20.18
C LEU A 58 12.06 13.65 21.44
N ASP A 59 11.83 13.02 22.59
CA ASP A 59 12.16 13.47 23.94
C ASP A 59 12.42 12.25 24.85
N LYS A 60 13.43 11.46 24.46
CA LYS A 60 13.73 10.13 25.03
C LYS A 60 14.39 10.26 26.40
N PRO A 61 14.16 9.30 27.33
CA PRO A 61 14.85 9.29 28.63
C PRO A 61 16.33 8.87 28.51
N SER A 62 16.67 8.05 27.53
CA SER A 62 18.01 7.50 27.29
C SER A 62 18.31 7.35 25.79
N ARG A 63 19.57 7.01 25.46
CA ARG A 63 20.05 6.75 24.10
C ARG A 63 20.72 5.38 24.08
N VAL A 64 20.55 4.61 23.00
CA VAL A 64 21.27 3.33 22.81
C VAL A 64 22.75 3.52 22.51
N HIS A 65 23.10 4.63 21.84
CA HIS A 65 24.48 5.07 21.59
C HIS A 65 24.60 6.56 21.82
N PHE A 66 25.80 7.06 22.17
CA PHE A 66 26.02 8.48 22.47
C PHE A 66 25.63 9.41 21.32
N PHE A 67 25.81 8.94 20.08
CA PHE A 67 25.51 9.68 18.85
C PHE A 67 24.03 9.66 18.45
N CYS A 68 23.18 8.83 19.08
CA CYS A 68 21.75 8.86 18.80
C CYS A 68 21.12 10.14 19.38
N ALA A 69 20.20 10.76 18.64
CA ALA A 69 19.44 11.90 19.13
C ALA A 69 18.55 11.49 20.32
N LYS A 70 18.58 12.28 21.39
CA LYS A 70 17.66 12.12 22.53
C LYS A 70 16.43 13.02 22.40
N LYS A 71 16.60 14.20 21.81
CA LYS A 71 15.57 15.21 21.67
C LYS A 71 15.63 15.85 20.29
N THR A 72 14.48 16.16 19.71
CA THR A 72 14.37 16.96 18.49
C THR A 72 13.34 18.07 18.68
N ASP A 73 13.60 19.24 18.10
CA ASP A 73 12.67 20.37 18.20
C ASP A 73 11.41 20.14 17.34
N ASN A 74 11.63 19.56 16.16
CA ASN A 74 10.60 19.29 15.16
C ASN A 74 10.50 17.80 14.84
N TYR A 75 9.40 17.43 14.17
CA TYR A 75 9.30 16.15 13.51
C TYR A 75 10.31 16.05 12.37
N TYR A 76 10.86 14.86 12.17
CA TYR A 76 11.68 14.55 11.00
C TYR A 76 11.27 13.21 10.40
N ASN A 77 11.50 13.05 9.09
CA ASN A 77 11.20 11.81 8.38
C ASN A 77 12.09 10.66 8.87
N ILE A 78 11.48 9.68 9.55
CA ILE A 78 12.15 8.47 10.02
C ILE A 78 12.12 7.37 8.95
N TRP A 79 11.08 7.38 8.11
CA TRP A 79 10.87 6.38 7.09
C TRP A 79 10.30 7.03 5.81
N LEU A 80 10.87 6.84 4.63
CA LEU A 80 12.17 6.22 4.39
C LEU A 80 13.28 7.28 4.46
N ASN A 81 14.28 7.05 5.31
CA ASN A 81 15.51 7.82 5.30
C ASN A 81 16.70 6.85 5.20
N PRO A 82 17.29 6.67 4.00
CA PRO A 82 18.33 5.66 3.78
C PRO A 82 19.56 5.85 4.66
N PHE A 83 19.90 7.09 5.05
CA PHE A 83 21.04 7.37 5.92
C PHE A 83 20.84 6.81 7.34
N LEU A 84 19.59 6.70 7.80
CA LEU A 84 19.27 6.11 9.09
C LEU A 84 19.38 4.58 9.09
N LEU A 85 19.47 3.96 7.90
CA LEU A 85 19.63 2.51 7.73
C LEU A 85 21.10 2.09 7.54
N LEU A 86 22.04 3.04 7.57
CA LEU A 86 23.47 2.72 7.50
C LEU A 86 23.92 1.96 8.78
N PRO A 87 24.95 1.10 8.67
CA PRO A 87 25.53 0.43 9.83
C PRO A 87 25.83 1.39 10.97
N PHE A 88 25.66 0.92 12.21
CA PHE A 88 25.72 1.69 13.46
C PHE A 88 24.54 2.67 13.68
N VAL A 89 24.19 3.49 12.68
CA VAL A 89 23.07 4.45 12.77
C VAL A 89 21.73 3.73 12.87
N ILE A 90 21.62 2.57 12.21
CA ILE A 90 20.44 1.71 12.22
C ILE A 90 19.96 1.36 13.64
N HIS A 91 20.85 1.28 14.63
CA HIS A 91 20.45 1.04 16.01
C HIS A 91 19.66 2.21 16.61
N CYS A 92 19.96 3.46 16.22
CA CYS A 92 19.16 4.63 16.60
C CYS A 92 17.78 4.57 15.93
N TRP A 93 17.73 4.16 14.65
CA TRP A 93 16.47 4.01 13.91
C TRP A 93 15.58 2.94 14.55
N VAL A 94 16.14 1.76 14.84
CA VAL A 94 15.43 0.65 15.50
C VAL A 94 14.88 1.05 16.87
N ASP A 95 15.68 1.75 17.69
CA ASP A 95 15.24 2.19 19.02
C ASP A 95 14.14 3.27 18.97
N ASN A 96 13.99 3.96 17.84
CA ASN A 96 12.92 4.93 17.63
C ASN A 96 11.68 4.30 16.99
N MET A 97 11.87 3.34 16.09
CA MET A 97 10.79 2.72 15.32
C MET A 97 10.11 1.55 16.04
N ARG A 98 10.83 0.84 16.92
CA ARG A 98 10.26 -0.30 17.64
C ARG A 98 9.04 0.08 18.47
N LEU A 99 8.10 -0.85 18.55
CA LEU A 99 6.93 -0.78 19.42
C LEU A 99 7.18 -1.54 20.73
N ILE A 100 6.44 -1.16 21.77
CA ILE A 100 6.41 -1.87 23.05
C ILE A 100 5.02 -2.48 23.21
N TYR A 101 4.96 -3.81 23.24
CA TYR A 101 3.73 -4.53 23.52
C TYR A 101 3.51 -4.71 25.02
N ASN A 102 2.31 -4.41 25.48
CA ASN A 102 1.91 -4.57 26.86
C ASN A 102 0.91 -5.74 26.98
N ASN A 103 1.29 -6.78 27.72
CA ASN A 103 0.49 -7.98 27.92
C ASN A 103 -0.83 -7.73 28.68
N GLU A 104 -0.89 -6.70 29.52
CA GLU A 104 -2.07 -6.34 30.30
C GLU A 104 -3.08 -5.58 29.44
N THR A 105 -2.61 -4.56 28.70
CA THR A 105 -3.49 -3.74 27.86
C THR A 105 -3.79 -4.38 26.50
N ARG A 106 -3.05 -5.43 26.10
CA ARG A 106 -3.15 -6.08 24.78
C ARG A 106 -2.93 -5.12 23.61
N ARG A 107 -2.12 -4.10 23.83
CA ARG A 107 -1.85 -3.02 22.85
C ARG A 107 -0.37 -2.67 22.82
N THR A 108 0.03 -2.02 21.73
CA THR A 108 1.38 -1.49 21.56
C THR A 108 1.44 0.02 21.72
N THR A 109 2.52 0.49 22.33
CA THR A 109 2.89 1.91 22.40
C THR A 109 4.18 2.17 21.64
N ASN A 110 4.44 3.43 21.29
CA ASN A 110 5.74 3.84 20.79
C ASN A 110 6.82 3.68 21.87
N SER A 111 8.09 3.68 21.45
CA SER A 111 9.22 3.73 22.38
C SER A 111 9.15 4.97 23.31
N PRO A 112 9.67 4.91 24.55
CA PRO A 112 9.53 6.00 25.51
C PRO A 112 10.14 7.30 24.99
N GLY A 113 9.35 8.37 25.02
CA GLY A 113 9.76 9.67 24.49
C GLY A 113 9.88 9.72 22.96
N VAL A 114 9.23 8.81 22.24
CA VAL A 114 9.12 8.86 20.79
C VAL A 114 7.66 9.06 20.41
N ASP A 115 7.38 10.19 19.78
CA ASP A 115 6.10 10.42 19.14
C ASP A 115 6.22 10.15 17.65
N VAL A 116 5.24 9.45 17.07
CA VAL A 116 5.22 9.03 15.66
C VAL A 116 3.95 9.55 15.03
N ARG A 117 4.06 10.15 13.85
CA ARG A 117 2.90 10.58 13.06
C ARG A 117 3.01 10.12 11.61
N VAL A 118 1.86 10.01 10.98
CA VAL A 118 1.71 9.66 9.56
C VAL A 118 1.43 10.94 8.77
N PRO A 119 2.39 11.44 7.97
CA PRO A 119 2.17 12.62 7.15
C PRO A 119 1.30 12.32 5.92
N GLY A 120 0.65 13.37 5.39
CA GLY A 120 0.00 13.33 4.08
C GLY A 120 -1.33 12.57 4.03
N PHE A 121 -2.07 12.45 5.14
CA PHE A 121 -3.40 11.84 5.08
C PHE A 121 -4.35 12.65 4.18
N GLY A 122 -4.91 12.00 3.16
CA GLY A 122 -5.70 12.63 2.10
C GLY A 122 -4.88 13.08 0.88
N ASP A 123 -3.56 13.18 1.00
CA ASP A 123 -2.61 13.50 -0.07
C ASP A 123 -1.90 12.23 -0.54
N THR A 124 -1.27 12.26 -1.73
CA THR A 124 -0.57 11.10 -2.31
C THR A 124 0.95 11.16 -2.17
N SER A 125 1.54 12.32 -1.87
CA SER A 125 2.98 12.55 -1.87
C SER A 125 3.75 11.61 -0.93
N SER A 126 3.21 11.34 0.27
CA SER A 126 3.86 10.48 1.27
C SER A 126 3.91 9.00 0.89
N MET A 127 3.20 8.59 -0.17
CA MET A 127 3.19 7.22 -0.70
C MET A 127 3.60 7.14 -2.19
N GLU A 128 3.68 8.26 -2.90
CA GLU A 128 4.34 8.33 -4.21
C GLU A 128 5.84 8.07 -4.05
N TRP A 129 6.47 8.80 -3.13
CA TRP A 129 7.90 8.71 -2.84
C TRP A 129 8.15 8.47 -1.35
N LEU A 130 8.79 7.36 -1.00
CA LEU A 130 9.08 7.02 0.40
C LEU A 130 10.28 7.81 0.95
N ASP A 131 11.27 8.12 0.11
CA ASP A 131 12.37 9.03 0.43
C ASP A 131 12.01 10.45 -0.07
N PRO A 132 11.69 11.40 0.83
CA PRO A 132 11.28 12.75 0.42
C PRO A 132 12.42 13.54 -0.23
N GLN A 133 13.68 13.20 0.08
CA GLN A 133 14.82 13.90 -0.51
C GLN A 133 15.15 13.36 -1.90
N LYS A 134 14.63 12.18 -2.26
CA LYS A 134 14.98 11.45 -3.50
C LYS A 134 16.51 11.35 -3.65
N VAL A 135 17.22 11.17 -2.53
CA VAL A 135 18.68 11.34 -2.44
C VAL A 135 19.42 10.09 -2.86
N ALA A 136 18.77 8.93 -2.85
CA ALA A 136 19.38 7.73 -3.41
C ALA A 136 19.73 7.97 -4.90
N ILE A 137 20.90 7.50 -5.34
CA ILE A 137 21.27 7.44 -6.77
C ILE A 137 20.14 6.66 -7.49
N PRO A 138 19.72 7.01 -8.72
CA PRO A 138 18.58 6.36 -9.39
C PRO A 138 18.59 4.82 -9.38
N TYR A 139 19.78 4.20 -9.39
CA TYR A 139 19.95 2.76 -9.24
C TYR A 139 19.59 2.25 -7.82
N ILE A 140 20.01 2.96 -6.77
CA ILE A 140 19.67 2.64 -5.37
C ILE A 140 18.19 2.92 -5.09
N GLN A 141 17.60 3.97 -5.68
CA GLN A 141 16.17 4.28 -5.55
C GLN A 141 15.27 3.13 -6.02
N ARG A 142 15.61 2.55 -7.18
CA ARG A 142 14.92 1.35 -7.71
C ARG A 142 15.17 0.10 -6.87
N MET A 143 16.33 -0.02 -6.22
CA MET A 143 16.62 -1.14 -5.32
C MET A 143 15.89 -1.05 -3.97
N ILE A 144 15.63 0.16 -3.46
CA ILE A 144 14.90 0.36 -2.19
C ILE A 144 13.40 0.65 -2.40
N TYR A 145 12.92 0.58 -3.65
CA TYR A 145 11.53 0.84 -4.04
C TYR A 145 11.01 2.20 -3.54
N GLY A 146 11.87 3.22 -3.63
CA GLY A 146 11.53 4.57 -3.17
C GLY A 146 10.42 5.24 -3.98
N ASN A 147 10.21 4.83 -5.23
CA ASN A 147 9.12 5.25 -6.11
C ASN A 147 7.97 4.23 -6.05
N TYR A 148 7.02 4.41 -5.12
CA TYR A 148 6.07 3.37 -4.78
C TYR A 148 4.75 3.50 -5.57
N TYR A 149 3.90 4.50 -5.28
CA TYR A 149 2.70 4.79 -6.08
C TYR A 149 2.91 5.73 -7.28
N ASP A 150 4.12 6.25 -7.46
CA ASP A 150 4.43 7.33 -8.43
C ASP A 150 3.89 7.05 -9.84
N ASP A 151 4.10 5.84 -10.37
CA ASP A 151 3.65 5.46 -11.71
C ASP A 151 2.12 5.47 -11.87
N ILE A 152 1.39 4.91 -10.90
CA ILE A 152 -0.08 4.89 -10.92
C ILE A 152 -0.63 6.32 -10.78
N VAL A 153 -0.03 7.12 -9.90
CA VAL A 153 -0.46 8.51 -9.70
C VAL A 153 -0.19 9.34 -10.97
N ASN A 154 0.99 9.20 -11.59
CA ASN A 154 1.33 9.93 -12.79
C ASN A 154 0.44 9.55 -13.98
N ASP A 155 0.08 8.27 -14.10
CA ASP A 155 -0.90 7.80 -15.08
C ASP A 155 -2.27 8.48 -14.88
N LEU A 156 -2.79 8.49 -13.66
CA LEU A 156 -4.09 9.11 -13.35
C LEU A 156 -4.06 10.63 -13.61
N VAL A 157 -2.99 11.30 -13.19
CA VAL A 157 -2.82 12.74 -13.41
C VAL A 157 -2.70 13.06 -14.90
N SER A 158 -2.05 12.20 -15.69
CA SER A 158 -1.93 12.38 -17.14
C SER A 158 -3.27 12.41 -17.86
N VAL A 159 -4.30 11.76 -17.31
CA VAL A 159 -5.67 11.77 -17.85
C VAL A 159 -6.58 12.78 -17.16
N GLY A 160 -6.04 13.61 -16.26
CA GLY A 160 -6.72 14.78 -15.69
C GLY A 160 -7.23 14.62 -14.25
N TYR A 161 -6.82 13.57 -13.52
CA TYR A 161 -7.02 13.54 -12.07
C TYR A 161 -6.19 14.63 -11.39
N LYS A 162 -6.72 15.16 -10.29
CA LYS A 162 -6.12 16.17 -9.42
C LYS A 162 -5.87 15.58 -8.04
N ARG A 163 -4.58 15.53 -7.65
CA ARG A 163 -4.16 15.24 -6.27
C ARG A 163 -4.97 16.11 -5.29
N ASN A 164 -5.34 15.54 -4.14
CA ASN A 164 -6.16 16.18 -3.09
C ASN A 164 -7.62 16.50 -3.45
N VAL A 165 -8.08 16.12 -4.66
CA VAL A 165 -9.48 16.33 -5.09
C VAL A 165 -10.14 15.00 -5.40
N ASP A 166 -9.86 14.43 -6.57
CA ASP A 166 -10.38 13.15 -7.05
C ASP A 166 -9.32 12.03 -6.98
N LEU A 167 -8.09 12.36 -6.58
CA LEU A 167 -7.02 11.41 -6.30
C LEU A 167 -6.45 11.68 -4.90
N ARG A 168 -6.67 10.75 -3.98
CA ARG A 168 -6.32 10.88 -2.55
C ARG A 168 -5.50 9.67 -2.08
N GLY A 169 -4.70 9.85 -1.03
CA GLY A 169 -4.03 8.76 -0.33
C GLY A 169 -4.55 8.57 1.08
N ALA A 170 -4.56 7.33 1.56
CA ALA A 170 -4.90 6.95 2.93
C ALA A 170 -3.71 6.25 3.63
N PRO A 171 -2.58 6.95 3.87
CA PRO A 171 -1.42 6.41 4.56
C PRO A 171 -1.77 6.11 6.03
N TYR A 172 -1.02 5.19 6.65
CA TYR A 172 -1.23 4.80 8.04
C TYR A 172 0.08 4.38 8.72
N ASP A 173 0.03 4.13 10.03
CA ASP A 173 1.14 3.54 10.76
C ASP A 173 1.21 2.04 10.45
N PHE A 174 2.01 1.68 9.44
CA PHE A 174 2.14 0.31 8.95
C PHE A 174 2.76 -0.66 9.95
N ARG A 175 3.28 -0.18 11.09
CA ARG A 175 3.72 -1.05 12.19
C ARG A 175 2.55 -1.67 12.96
N LYS A 176 1.35 -1.09 12.83
CA LYS A 176 0.13 -1.48 13.54
C LYS A 176 -0.72 -2.42 12.69
N ALA A 177 -1.67 -3.08 13.36
CA ALA A 177 -2.66 -3.95 12.74
C ALA A 177 -4.09 -3.42 13.03
N PRO A 178 -5.13 -3.93 12.33
CA PRO A 178 -6.48 -3.39 12.44
C PRO A 178 -7.06 -3.24 13.85
N ASN A 179 -6.65 -4.09 14.80
CA ASN A 179 -7.06 -4.02 16.21
C ASN A 179 -6.61 -2.74 16.93
N GLU A 180 -5.67 -1.99 16.36
CA GLU A 180 -5.13 -0.75 16.94
C GLU A 180 -5.28 0.47 16.02
N MET A 181 -6.12 0.38 14.99
CA MET A 181 -6.25 1.39 13.91
C MET A 181 -7.62 2.09 13.92
N GLU A 182 -8.27 2.20 15.08
CA GLU A 182 -9.64 2.75 15.19
C GLU A 182 -9.73 4.19 14.69
N GLU A 183 -8.73 5.02 14.99
CA GLU A 183 -8.65 6.39 14.49
C GLU A 183 -8.46 6.44 12.97
N TYR A 184 -7.56 5.61 12.43
CA TYR A 184 -7.37 5.50 10.99
C TYR A 184 -8.67 5.12 10.27
N TYR A 185 -9.42 4.14 10.77
CA TYR A 185 -10.67 3.73 10.11
C TYR A 185 -11.77 4.81 10.18
N ARG A 186 -11.80 5.60 11.26
CA ARG A 186 -12.69 6.77 11.34
C ARG A 186 -12.31 7.81 10.29
N ASN A 187 -11.01 8.11 10.19
CA ASN A 187 -10.49 9.08 9.22
C ASN A 187 -10.64 8.57 7.78
N PHE A 188 -10.49 7.27 7.53
CA PHE A 188 -10.64 6.65 6.22
C PHE A 188 -12.10 6.70 5.74
N LYS A 189 -13.07 6.43 6.65
CA LYS A 189 -14.49 6.66 6.36
C LYS A 189 -14.74 8.13 5.98
N ASN A 190 -14.24 9.07 6.77
CA ASN A 190 -14.41 10.49 6.51
C ASN A 190 -13.77 10.91 5.17
N LEU A 191 -12.60 10.38 4.84
CA LEU A 191 -11.91 10.64 3.57
C LEU A 191 -12.75 10.15 2.38
N ILE A 192 -13.34 8.96 2.48
CA ILE A 192 -14.22 8.42 1.43
C ILE A 192 -15.45 9.30 1.24
N GLU A 193 -16.12 9.67 2.34
CA GLU A 193 -17.32 10.52 2.30
C GLU A 193 -16.99 11.91 1.74
N GLU A 194 -15.91 12.54 2.21
CA GLU A 194 -15.42 13.83 1.71
C GLU A 194 -15.11 13.75 0.21
N THR A 195 -14.41 12.69 -0.22
CA THR A 195 -14.05 12.49 -1.62
C THR A 195 -15.29 12.29 -2.49
N TYR A 196 -16.29 11.56 -2.02
CA TYR A 196 -17.58 11.42 -2.71
C TYR A 196 -18.26 12.78 -2.93
N TYR A 197 -18.45 13.57 -1.87
CA TYR A 197 -19.15 14.85 -1.97
C TYR A 197 -18.35 15.91 -2.76
N LYS A 198 -17.01 15.91 -2.67
CA LYS A 198 -16.15 16.79 -3.48
C LYS A 198 -16.20 16.51 -4.97
N ASN A 199 -16.63 15.30 -5.36
CA ASN A 199 -16.61 14.83 -6.74
C ASN A 199 -18.02 14.55 -7.26
N ASN A 200 -18.94 15.48 -7.02
CA ASN A 200 -20.32 15.45 -7.51
C ASN A 200 -21.04 14.14 -7.15
N GLU A 201 -20.88 13.71 -5.90
CA GLU A 201 -21.52 12.50 -5.38
C GLU A 201 -21.17 11.24 -6.19
N THR A 202 -19.92 11.18 -6.67
CA THR A 202 -19.44 10.03 -7.44
C THR A 202 -18.79 9.00 -6.53
N LYS A 203 -19.21 7.74 -6.68
CA LYS A 203 -18.67 6.59 -5.95
C LYS A 203 -17.15 6.46 -6.14
N VAL A 204 -16.46 6.15 -5.05
CA VAL A 204 -15.00 6.07 -4.97
C VAL A 204 -14.51 4.68 -5.39
N THR A 205 -13.45 4.63 -6.19
CA THR A 205 -12.65 3.41 -6.39
C THR A 205 -11.50 3.39 -5.40
N ILE A 206 -11.32 2.28 -4.69
CA ILE A 206 -10.16 2.08 -3.80
C ILE A 206 -9.11 1.24 -4.53
N ILE A 207 -7.84 1.63 -4.46
CA ILE A 207 -6.72 0.83 -4.95
C ILE A 207 -5.78 0.57 -3.78
N CYS A 208 -5.60 -0.70 -3.43
CA CYS A 208 -4.72 -1.10 -2.35
C CYS A 208 -3.55 -1.93 -2.87
N HIS A 209 -2.44 -1.90 -2.15
CA HIS A 209 -1.31 -2.79 -2.41
C HIS A 209 -0.89 -3.54 -1.14
N SER A 210 -0.50 -4.81 -1.32
CA SER A 210 0.05 -5.67 -0.26
C SER A 210 -0.81 -5.61 1.01
N MET A 211 -0.23 -5.40 2.19
CA MET A 211 -0.94 -5.31 3.47
C MET A 211 -2.09 -4.29 3.49
N GLY A 212 -2.03 -3.23 2.67
CA GLY A 212 -3.11 -2.26 2.52
C GLY A 212 -4.41 -2.91 2.08
N CYS A 213 -4.34 -4.04 1.38
CA CYS A 213 -5.52 -4.78 0.94
C CYS A 213 -6.27 -5.47 2.07
N PRO A 214 -5.68 -6.37 2.90
CA PRO A 214 -6.39 -6.90 4.06
C PRO A 214 -6.81 -5.80 5.05
N VAL A 215 -6.02 -4.72 5.24
CA VAL A 215 -6.45 -3.54 6.03
C VAL A 215 -7.72 -2.91 5.47
N THR A 216 -7.79 -2.72 4.15
CA THR A 216 -8.99 -2.19 3.47
C THR A 216 -10.16 -3.18 3.56
N MET A 217 -9.91 -4.49 3.44
CA MET A 217 -10.95 -5.50 3.53
C MET A 217 -11.55 -5.57 4.92
N TYR A 218 -10.76 -5.48 5.98
CA TYR A 218 -11.28 -5.34 7.33
C TYR A 218 -12.23 -4.14 7.44
N PHE A 219 -11.82 -2.97 6.93
CA PHE A 219 -12.68 -1.79 6.91
C PHE A 219 -14.02 -2.05 6.20
N LEU A 220 -13.98 -2.54 4.96
CA LEU A 220 -15.19 -2.79 4.16
C LEU A 220 -16.10 -3.85 4.80
N ASN A 221 -15.53 -4.93 5.34
CA ASN A 221 -16.29 -6.01 5.98
C ASN A 221 -16.91 -5.61 7.33
N THR A 222 -16.50 -4.48 7.92
CA THR A 222 -17.15 -3.91 9.11
C THR A 222 -18.10 -2.75 8.81
N ARG A 223 -18.31 -2.38 7.53
CA ARG A 223 -19.27 -1.34 7.14
C ARG A 223 -20.63 -1.92 6.73
N PRO A 224 -21.75 -1.22 7.03
CA PRO A 224 -23.06 -1.59 6.52
C PRO A 224 -23.05 -1.66 4.99
N GLN A 225 -23.79 -2.62 4.42
CA GLN A 225 -23.88 -2.78 2.96
C GLN A 225 -24.41 -1.52 2.28
N GLU A 226 -25.43 -0.88 2.85
CA GLU A 226 -26.00 0.38 2.34
C GLU A 226 -24.96 1.50 2.23
N TRP A 227 -24.03 1.58 3.18
CA TRP A 227 -22.94 2.55 3.13
C TRP A 227 -21.99 2.24 1.97
N LYS A 228 -21.62 0.97 1.80
CA LYS A 228 -20.76 0.54 0.69
C LYS A 228 -21.42 0.79 -0.66
N ASP A 229 -22.70 0.47 -0.78
CA ASP A 229 -23.48 0.67 -2.00
C ASP A 229 -23.60 2.16 -2.35
N LYS A 230 -23.65 3.06 -1.36
CA LYS A 230 -23.66 4.51 -1.58
C LYS A 230 -22.29 5.05 -2.01
N PHE A 231 -21.22 4.70 -1.30
CA PHE A 231 -19.94 5.41 -1.42
C PHE A 231 -18.89 4.71 -2.27
N ILE A 232 -18.96 3.39 -2.44
CA ILE A 232 -17.90 2.60 -3.06
C ILE A 232 -18.34 2.09 -4.43
N LYS A 233 -17.53 2.38 -5.44
CA LYS A 233 -17.67 1.81 -6.78
C LYS A 233 -17.16 0.38 -6.78
N GLY A 234 -15.93 0.21 -6.33
CA GLY A 234 -15.25 -1.08 -6.23
C GLY A 234 -13.83 -0.93 -5.72
N ILE A 235 -13.14 -2.05 -5.63
CA ILE A 235 -11.76 -2.14 -5.16
C ILE A 235 -10.87 -2.86 -6.17
N VAL A 236 -9.69 -2.29 -6.43
CA VAL A 236 -8.60 -2.96 -7.16
C VAL A 236 -7.53 -3.34 -6.15
N THR A 237 -7.25 -4.64 -6.03
CA THR A 237 -6.26 -5.14 -5.07
C THR A 237 -5.01 -5.59 -5.80
N LEU A 238 -3.85 -5.12 -5.37
CA LEU A 238 -2.55 -5.45 -5.97
C LEU A 238 -1.71 -6.25 -4.97
N ASN A 239 -1.43 -7.52 -5.29
CA ASN A 239 -0.62 -8.42 -4.45
C ASN A 239 -1.06 -8.52 -2.98
N GLY A 240 -2.37 -8.56 -2.70
CA GLY A 240 -2.90 -8.64 -1.34
C GLY A 240 -2.60 -9.98 -0.64
N PRO A 241 -1.92 -9.99 0.54
CA PRO A 241 -1.63 -11.20 1.30
C PRO A 241 -2.83 -11.59 2.18
N PHE A 242 -3.98 -11.93 1.58
CA PHE A 242 -5.22 -12.10 2.32
C PHE A 242 -5.15 -13.20 3.38
N GLY A 243 -4.39 -14.27 3.15
CA GLY A 243 -4.14 -15.30 4.17
C GLY A 243 -2.78 -15.21 4.85
N GLY A 244 -2.07 -14.09 4.73
CA GLY A 244 -0.72 -13.94 5.27
C GLY A 244 0.38 -14.50 4.36
N ALA A 245 1.61 -14.51 4.86
CA ALA A 245 2.79 -14.96 4.12
C ALA A 245 3.82 -15.64 5.03
N ILE A 246 4.48 -16.69 4.53
CA ILE A 246 5.57 -17.35 5.27
C ILE A 246 6.74 -16.39 5.52
N LYS A 247 6.93 -15.42 4.62
CA LYS A 247 7.93 -14.36 4.81
C LYS A 247 7.66 -13.54 6.08
N ALA A 248 6.41 -13.25 6.45
CA ALA A 248 6.12 -12.56 7.71
C ALA A 248 6.58 -13.37 8.93
N MET A 249 6.32 -14.67 8.94
CA MET A 249 6.80 -15.60 9.97
C MET A 249 8.34 -15.60 10.04
N LYS A 250 9.03 -15.68 8.90
CA LYS A 250 10.48 -15.57 8.81
C LYS A 250 10.99 -14.25 9.36
N THR A 251 10.36 -13.13 9.01
CA THR A 251 10.78 -11.80 9.47
C THR A 251 10.71 -11.68 10.99
N ILE A 252 9.66 -12.20 11.63
CA ILE A 252 9.53 -12.18 13.10
C ILE A 252 10.69 -12.92 13.78
N VAL A 253 11.09 -14.08 13.26
CA VAL A 253 12.07 -14.97 13.93
C VAL A 253 13.51 -14.75 13.49
N SER A 254 13.75 -14.24 12.28
CA SER A 254 15.10 -14.13 11.70
C SER A 254 15.47 -12.73 11.26
N GLY A 255 14.50 -11.82 11.20
CA GLY A 255 14.65 -10.50 10.61
C GLY A 255 14.82 -10.52 9.09
N GLU A 256 14.80 -9.34 8.50
CA GLU A 256 15.07 -9.06 7.08
C GLU A 256 16.05 -7.90 6.95
N ASN A 257 16.78 -7.85 5.84
CA ASN A 257 17.69 -6.75 5.53
C ASN A 257 17.08 -5.68 4.61
N LEU A 258 15.78 -5.76 4.31
CA LEU A 258 15.06 -4.84 3.43
C LEU A 258 15.66 -4.72 2.01
N GLY A 259 16.42 -5.73 1.55
CA GLY A 259 17.15 -5.68 0.27
C GLY A 259 18.46 -4.89 0.31
N ILE A 260 18.85 -4.37 1.48
CA ILE A 260 20.07 -3.58 1.66
C ILE A 260 21.21 -4.50 2.07
N PHE A 261 22.13 -4.79 1.14
CA PHE A 261 23.18 -5.81 1.32
C PHE A 261 24.13 -5.56 2.51
N ILE A 262 24.32 -4.30 2.93
CA ILE A 262 25.15 -3.93 4.08
C ILE A 262 24.44 -4.07 5.43
N VAL A 263 23.11 -4.23 5.44
CA VAL A 263 22.30 -4.37 6.65
C VAL A 263 22.18 -5.84 7.02
N LYS A 264 22.43 -6.16 8.29
CA LYS A 264 22.22 -7.52 8.80
C LYS A 264 20.78 -7.68 9.29
N PRO A 265 20.11 -8.81 9.00
CA PRO A 265 18.78 -9.10 9.56
C PRO A 265 18.72 -8.97 11.09
N SER A 266 19.79 -9.34 11.79
CA SER A 266 19.93 -9.22 13.24
C SER A 266 19.83 -7.79 13.75
N ASP A 267 20.18 -6.80 12.93
CA ASP A 267 20.19 -5.41 13.34
C ASP A 267 18.77 -4.84 13.34
N LEU A 268 17.90 -5.34 12.44
CA LEU A 268 16.51 -4.89 12.26
C LEU A 268 15.47 -5.73 13.00
N ILE A 269 15.80 -6.97 13.38
CA ILE A 269 14.85 -7.93 13.94
C ILE A 269 14.07 -7.35 15.14
N ILE A 270 14.68 -6.49 15.96
CA ILE A 270 14.01 -5.87 17.11
C ILE A 270 12.85 -4.99 16.68
N GLU A 271 13.04 -4.13 15.68
CA GLU A 271 11.97 -3.29 15.16
C GLU A 271 10.91 -4.17 14.50
N GLN A 272 11.34 -5.01 13.56
CA GLN A 272 10.46 -5.82 12.74
C GLN A 272 9.53 -6.70 13.58
N ARG A 273 10.06 -7.48 14.53
CA ARG A 273 9.24 -8.39 15.34
C ARG A 273 8.28 -7.68 16.29
N THR A 274 8.53 -6.40 16.60
CA THR A 274 7.62 -5.60 17.44
C THR A 274 6.46 -4.99 16.65
N SER A 275 6.56 -4.97 15.31
CA SER A 275 5.48 -4.52 14.44
C SER A 275 4.36 -5.56 14.38
N VAL A 276 3.23 -5.23 14.98
CA VAL A 276 2.04 -6.08 15.12
C VAL A 276 1.47 -6.47 13.76
N SER A 277 1.70 -5.64 12.74
CA SER A 277 1.39 -5.92 11.34
C SER A 277 1.94 -7.26 10.85
N LEU A 278 3.13 -7.67 11.27
CA LEU A 278 3.68 -8.98 10.88
C LEU A 278 2.88 -10.14 11.48
N SER A 279 2.41 -10.00 12.71
CA SER A 279 1.57 -11.01 13.37
C SER A 279 0.21 -11.14 12.69
N PHE A 280 -0.36 -10.00 12.27
CA PHE A 280 -1.58 -9.95 11.44
C PHE A 280 -1.41 -10.66 10.09
N MET A 281 -0.20 -10.64 9.52
CA MET A 281 0.15 -11.28 8.25
C MET A 281 0.71 -12.70 8.39
N LEU A 282 0.56 -13.34 9.55
CA LEU A 282 0.94 -14.75 9.68
C LEU A 282 0.04 -15.67 8.85
N PRO A 283 0.59 -16.77 8.28
CA PRO A 283 -0.18 -17.73 7.49
C PRO A 283 -1.45 -18.21 8.20
N SER A 284 -2.58 -18.07 7.50
CA SER A 284 -3.90 -18.41 8.01
C SER A 284 -4.19 -19.91 7.89
N PRO A 285 -4.77 -20.55 8.92
CA PRO A 285 -5.21 -21.95 8.84
C PRO A 285 -6.37 -22.18 7.83
N HIS A 286 -6.95 -21.13 7.25
CA HIS A 286 -7.93 -21.25 6.16
C HIS A 286 -7.27 -21.50 4.79
N LEU A 287 -5.99 -21.20 4.63
CA LEU A 287 -5.24 -21.36 3.38
C LEU A 287 -4.06 -22.34 3.50
N TRP A 288 -3.51 -22.54 4.69
CA TRP A 288 -2.55 -23.60 5.00
C TRP A 288 -3.28 -24.74 5.71
N LYS A 289 -3.04 -25.97 5.26
CA LYS A 289 -3.73 -27.12 5.88
C LYS A 289 -3.23 -27.34 7.30
N SER A 290 -4.08 -27.89 8.15
CA SER A 290 -3.76 -28.17 9.56
C SER A 290 -2.58 -29.12 9.76
N ASP A 291 -2.29 -29.98 8.78
CA ASP A 291 -1.18 -30.94 8.77
C ASP A 291 0.01 -30.48 7.91
N GLU A 292 -0.06 -29.27 7.34
CA GLU A 292 0.98 -28.73 6.47
C GLU A 292 2.11 -28.12 7.30
N VAL A 293 3.29 -28.73 7.19
CA VAL A 293 4.51 -28.24 7.85
C VAL A 293 5.01 -26.97 7.17
N ILE A 294 5.08 -25.89 7.96
CA ILE A 294 5.57 -24.55 7.55
C ILE A 294 6.93 -24.21 8.17
N ALA A 295 7.30 -24.86 9.27
CA ALA A 295 8.65 -24.82 9.83
C ALA A 295 8.99 -26.17 10.46
N PHE A 296 10.26 -26.54 10.50
CA PHE A 296 10.68 -27.79 11.14
C PHE A 296 12.12 -27.75 11.64
N THR A 297 12.40 -28.49 12.71
CA THR A 297 13.74 -28.82 13.22
C THR A 297 14.03 -30.29 12.93
N LYS A 298 15.18 -30.80 13.42
CA LYS A 298 15.48 -32.23 13.40
C LYS A 298 14.44 -33.07 14.15
N ASP A 299 13.88 -32.52 15.22
CA ASP A 299 13.09 -33.27 16.21
C ASP A 299 11.60 -32.87 16.23
N ARG A 300 11.21 -31.83 15.48
CA ARG A 300 9.84 -31.29 15.52
C ARG A 300 9.41 -30.63 14.21
N ASN A 301 8.13 -30.82 13.86
CA ASN A 301 7.44 -30.08 12.81
C ASN A 301 6.47 -29.06 13.42
N TYR A 302 6.30 -27.92 12.76
CA TYR A 302 5.34 -26.88 13.11
C TYR A 302 4.45 -26.58 11.91
N THR A 303 3.15 -26.49 12.17
CA THR A 303 2.08 -26.11 11.24
C THR A 303 1.53 -24.74 11.60
N SER A 304 0.55 -24.24 10.85
CA SER A 304 -0.16 -23.00 11.20
C SER A 304 -0.99 -23.11 12.49
N ASN A 305 -1.14 -24.30 13.06
CA ASN A 305 -1.82 -24.51 14.35
C ASN A 305 -0.86 -24.50 15.54
N ASP A 306 0.46 -24.58 15.30
CA ASP A 306 1.49 -24.72 16.34
C ASP A 306 2.18 -23.37 16.65
N TYR A 307 1.54 -22.23 16.40
CA TYR A 307 2.19 -20.91 16.58
C TYR A 307 2.60 -20.64 18.02
N GLU A 308 1.82 -21.10 19.01
CA GLU A 308 2.16 -20.93 20.42
C GLU A 308 3.50 -21.58 20.75
N GLU A 309 3.63 -22.86 20.39
CA GLU A 309 4.82 -23.63 20.64
C GLU A 309 5.97 -23.17 19.76
N PHE A 310 5.72 -22.84 18.49
CA PHE A 310 6.71 -22.28 17.59
C PHE A 310 7.35 -21.02 18.20
N PHE A 311 6.55 -20.03 18.58
CA PHE A 311 7.09 -18.77 19.12
C PHE A 311 7.71 -18.93 20.51
N ARG A 312 7.23 -19.89 21.32
CA ARG A 312 7.89 -20.27 22.57
C ARG A 312 9.28 -20.87 22.30
N ASP A 313 9.38 -21.81 21.37
CA ASP A 313 10.64 -22.50 21.05
C ASP A 313 11.64 -21.52 20.39
N MET A 314 11.16 -20.51 19.66
CA MET A 314 11.95 -19.39 19.11
C MET A 314 12.33 -18.31 20.15
N LYS A 315 11.91 -18.48 21.42
CA LYS A 315 12.14 -17.53 22.53
C LYS A 315 11.54 -16.14 22.29
N TYR A 316 10.38 -16.09 21.63
CA TYR A 316 9.65 -14.85 21.37
C TYR A 316 8.12 -15.02 21.43
N SER A 317 7.60 -15.49 22.56
CA SER A 317 6.16 -15.72 22.78
C SER A 317 5.28 -14.48 22.61
N THR A 318 5.83 -13.26 22.69
CA THR A 318 5.10 -12.02 22.41
C THR A 318 4.45 -12.01 21.02
N ALA A 319 5.09 -12.62 20.01
CA ALA A 319 4.49 -12.74 18.69
C ALA A 319 3.19 -13.55 18.70
N TYR A 320 3.08 -14.59 19.53
CA TYR A 320 1.84 -15.35 19.68
C TYR A 320 0.74 -14.53 20.35
N GLU A 321 1.10 -13.69 21.32
CA GLU A 321 0.15 -12.78 21.96
C GLU A 321 -0.42 -11.76 20.96
N MET A 322 0.45 -11.14 20.16
CA MET A 322 0.04 -10.27 19.05
C MET A 322 -0.79 -11.00 17.99
N TYR A 323 -0.44 -12.25 17.66
CA TYR A 323 -1.21 -13.09 16.74
C TYR A 323 -2.65 -13.30 17.25
N LYS A 324 -2.83 -13.64 18.53
CA LYS A 324 -4.17 -13.79 19.13
C LYS A 324 -5.00 -12.51 19.00
N ASP A 325 -4.41 -11.35 19.24
CA ASP A 325 -5.11 -10.06 19.19
C ASP A 325 -5.53 -9.66 17.76
N THR A 326 -4.81 -10.16 16.75
CA THR A 326 -5.02 -9.80 15.33
C THR A 326 -5.81 -10.84 14.53
N ARG A 327 -5.91 -12.08 15.01
CA ARG A 327 -6.47 -13.22 14.26
C ARG A 327 -7.89 -12.99 13.74
N SER A 328 -8.79 -12.50 14.59
CA SER A 328 -10.18 -12.22 14.21
C SER A 328 -10.26 -11.14 13.12
N HIS A 329 -9.38 -10.14 13.16
CA HIS A 329 -9.33 -9.07 12.17
C HIS A 329 -8.82 -9.60 10.81
N ALA A 330 -7.83 -10.50 10.83
CA ALA A 330 -7.34 -11.17 9.62
C ALA A 330 -8.41 -12.08 9.00
N GLU A 331 -9.21 -12.76 9.83
CA GLU A 331 -10.35 -13.58 9.36
C GLU A 331 -11.46 -12.73 8.74
N ILE A 332 -11.79 -11.59 9.34
CA ILE A 332 -12.72 -10.61 8.76
C ILE A 332 -12.18 -10.10 7.41
N SER A 333 -10.87 -9.90 7.28
CA SER A 333 -10.23 -9.46 6.04
C SER A 333 -10.33 -10.48 4.88
N LEU A 334 -10.60 -11.75 5.19
CA LEU A 334 -10.78 -12.84 4.22
C LEU A 334 -12.23 -12.99 3.71
N GLN A 335 -13.18 -12.24 4.27
CA GLN A 335 -14.58 -12.29 3.85
C GLN A 335 -14.84 -11.48 2.57
N PRO A 336 -15.84 -11.85 1.76
CA PRO A 336 -16.19 -11.10 0.55
C PRO A 336 -16.64 -9.67 0.91
N PRO A 337 -16.05 -8.61 0.30
CA PRO A 337 -16.26 -7.23 0.72
C PRO A 337 -17.63 -6.65 0.38
N GLY A 338 -18.45 -7.33 -0.44
CA GLY A 338 -19.75 -6.81 -0.87
C GLY A 338 -19.64 -5.56 -1.74
N VAL A 339 -18.56 -5.42 -2.50
CA VAL A 339 -18.34 -4.39 -3.53
C VAL A 339 -17.72 -5.06 -4.75
N GLU A 340 -17.71 -4.41 -5.92
CA GLU A 340 -17.01 -4.95 -7.09
C GLU A 340 -15.51 -5.09 -6.79
N VAL A 341 -14.91 -6.24 -7.14
CA VAL A 341 -13.50 -6.55 -6.89
C VAL A 341 -12.78 -6.86 -8.19
N TYR A 342 -11.64 -6.21 -8.40
CA TYR A 342 -10.60 -6.63 -9.34
C TYR A 342 -9.33 -7.02 -8.56
N CYS A 343 -9.03 -8.31 -8.55
CA CYS A 343 -7.90 -8.84 -7.80
C CYS A 343 -6.74 -9.22 -8.71
N PHE A 344 -5.65 -8.46 -8.63
CA PHE A 344 -4.45 -8.68 -9.42
C PHE A 344 -3.29 -9.12 -8.56
N TYR A 345 -2.60 -10.15 -9.02
CA TYR A 345 -1.46 -10.68 -8.28
C TYR A 345 -0.38 -11.29 -9.18
N GLY A 346 0.85 -11.24 -8.70
CA GLY A 346 2.02 -11.87 -9.29
C GLY A 346 2.09 -13.37 -9.00
N THR A 347 2.67 -14.13 -9.92
CA THR A 347 2.95 -15.57 -9.75
C THR A 347 4.25 -15.95 -10.46
N GLY A 348 4.74 -17.17 -10.27
CA GLY A 348 5.91 -17.70 -10.98
C GLY A 348 7.24 -17.20 -10.43
N ILE A 349 7.27 -16.59 -9.24
CA ILE A 349 8.48 -16.12 -8.57
C ILE A 349 8.72 -16.96 -7.32
N SER A 350 9.98 -17.39 -7.17
CA SER A 350 10.46 -18.17 -6.03
C SER A 350 10.20 -17.42 -4.73
N THR A 351 9.30 -17.95 -3.91
CA THR A 351 8.79 -17.29 -2.69
C THR A 351 9.02 -18.17 -1.47
N PRO A 352 9.52 -17.65 -0.34
CA PRO A 352 9.69 -18.46 0.88
C PRO A 352 8.41 -19.20 1.25
N ASP A 353 8.51 -20.50 1.46
CA ASP A 353 7.37 -21.40 1.71
C ASP A 353 7.53 -22.22 3.00
N LYS A 354 8.78 -22.55 3.39
CA LYS A 354 9.07 -23.23 4.67
C LYS A 354 10.38 -22.77 5.29
N LEU A 355 10.43 -22.82 6.62
CA LEU A 355 11.63 -22.55 7.43
C LEU A 355 12.26 -23.87 7.90
N ASP A 356 13.44 -24.21 7.37
CA ASP A 356 14.19 -25.42 7.68
C ASP A 356 15.29 -25.14 8.71
N TYR A 357 15.15 -25.76 9.88
CA TYR A 357 16.10 -25.75 10.99
C TYR A 357 16.61 -27.16 11.31
N SER A 358 16.66 -28.04 10.32
CA SER A 358 17.18 -29.42 10.46
C SER A 358 18.64 -29.44 10.95
N ASN A 359 19.42 -28.43 10.61
CA ASN A 359 20.73 -28.18 11.20
C ASN A 359 20.57 -27.40 12.53
N PRO A 360 20.93 -27.99 13.69
CA PRO A 360 20.73 -27.35 14.99
C PRO A 360 21.45 -26.01 15.17
N LYS A 361 22.49 -25.72 14.36
CA LYS A 361 23.22 -24.44 14.41
C LYS A 361 22.41 -23.26 13.88
N ASP A 362 21.40 -23.55 13.07
CA ASP A 362 20.58 -22.55 12.39
C ASP A 362 19.39 -22.12 13.28
N PHE A 363 19.03 -22.93 14.27
CA PHE A 363 17.94 -22.65 15.20
C PHE A 363 18.37 -21.67 16.31
N PRO A 364 17.56 -20.67 16.69
CA PRO A 364 16.23 -20.33 16.14
C PRO A 364 16.24 -19.28 15.01
N TYR A 365 17.40 -18.67 14.71
CA TYR A 365 17.43 -17.38 14.01
C TYR A 365 17.81 -17.44 12.52
N SER A 366 18.34 -18.53 11.98
CA SER A 366 18.93 -18.57 10.63
C SER A 366 18.43 -19.75 9.78
N PRO A 367 17.11 -19.90 9.55
CA PRO A 367 16.58 -21.03 8.79
C PRO A 367 17.11 -21.04 7.36
N LYS A 368 17.29 -22.25 6.82
CA LYS A 368 17.33 -22.44 5.38
C LYS A 368 15.91 -22.31 4.83
N LEU A 369 15.74 -21.58 3.74
CA LEU A 369 14.43 -21.39 3.13
C LEU A 369 14.17 -22.44 2.05
N SER A 370 13.00 -23.06 2.13
CA SER A 370 12.39 -23.72 0.97
C SER A 370 11.52 -22.72 0.23
N PHE A 371 11.45 -22.85 -1.09
CA PHE A 371 10.72 -21.90 -1.93
C PHE A 371 9.58 -22.59 -2.68
N GLY A 372 8.47 -21.88 -2.77
CA GLY A 372 7.29 -22.24 -3.55
C GLY A 372 6.91 -21.14 -4.53
N ASN A 373 5.72 -21.29 -5.12
CA ASN A 373 5.17 -20.32 -6.07
C ASN A 373 4.60 -19.08 -5.33
N GLY A 374 4.82 -17.90 -5.89
CA GLY A 374 4.29 -16.62 -5.40
C GLY A 374 4.86 -15.45 -6.20
N ASP A 375 4.93 -14.28 -5.56
CA ASP A 375 5.44 -13.04 -6.13
C ASP A 375 6.82 -12.62 -5.58
N GLY A 376 7.50 -13.50 -4.84
CA GLY A 376 8.77 -13.26 -4.14
C GLY A 376 8.60 -12.88 -2.66
N THR A 377 7.40 -12.50 -2.25
CA THR A 377 7.07 -12.15 -0.86
C THR A 377 5.89 -12.95 -0.32
N VAL A 378 4.81 -13.05 -1.09
CA VAL A 378 3.54 -13.67 -0.70
C VAL A 378 3.31 -14.94 -1.50
N ASN A 379 3.01 -16.03 -0.80
CA ASN A 379 2.72 -17.32 -1.42
C ASN A 379 1.48 -17.21 -2.32
N ALA A 380 1.51 -17.84 -3.50
CA ALA A 380 0.45 -17.75 -4.52
C ALA A 380 -0.96 -18.07 -3.98
N ARG A 381 -1.06 -19.04 -3.06
CA ARG A 381 -2.32 -19.43 -2.41
C ARG A 381 -2.99 -18.28 -1.63
N SER A 382 -2.19 -17.38 -1.07
CA SER A 382 -2.64 -16.22 -0.28
C SER A 382 -3.05 -15.08 -1.20
N LEU A 383 -2.26 -14.84 -2.25
CA LEU A 383 -2.56 -13.89 -3.31
C LEU A 383 -3.88 -14.21 -4.04
N GLU A 384 -4.10 -15.49 -4.36
CA GLU A 384 -5.28 -15.97 -5.09
C GLU A 384 -6.55 -16.02 -4.24
N ALA A 385 -6.47 -15.87 -2.91
CA ALA A 385 -7.59 -16.10 -2.00
C ALA A 385 -8.84 -15.26 -2.31
N CYS A 386 -8.66 -14.08 -2.90
CA CYS A 386 -9.74 -13.23 -3.40
C CYS A 386 -10.66 -13.91 -4.43
N SER A 387 -10.14 -14.86 -5.23
CA SER A 387 -10.93 -15.63 -6.20
C SER A 387 -12.07 -16.41 -5.52
N ARG A 388 -11.89 -16.79 -4.25
CA ARG A 388 -12.88 -17.52 -3.46
C ARG A 388 -14.13 -16.70 -3.13
N TRP A 389 -14.12 -15.39 -3.37
CA TRP A 389 -15.28 -14.52 -3.21
C TRP A 389 -16.24 -14.57 -4.40
N GLN A 390 -15.80 -15.13 -5.54
CA GLN A 390 -16.67 -15.30 -6.71
C GLN A 390 -17.90 -16.14 -6.34
N GLY A 391 -19.09 -15.60 -6.59
CA GLY A 391 -20.37 -16.23 -6.23
C GLY A 391 -20.75 -16.15 -4.75
N LYS A 392 -19.94 -15.53 -3.88
CA LYS A 392 -20.25 -15.35 -2.44
C LYS A 392 -20.77 -13.95 -2.08
N GLN A 393 -20.91 -13.08 -3.07
CA GLN A 393 -21.47 -11.74 -2.96
C GLN A 393 -22.24 -11.40 -4.23
N LYS A 394 -23.11 -10.37 -4.16
CA LYS A 394 -23.91 -9.94 -5.31
C LYS A 394 -23.05 -9.25 -6.38
N GLN A 395 -22.07 -8.46 -5.94
CA GLN A 395 -21.20 -7.68 -6.79
C GLN A 395 -20.14 -8.58 -7.46
N PRO A 396 -19.71 -8.28 -8.70
CA PRO A 396 -18.79 -9.13 -9.43
C PRO A 396 -17.41 -9.18 -8.77
N VAL A 397 -16.74 -10.32 -8.92
CA VAL A 397 -15.36 -10.55 -8.51
C VAL A 397 -14.60 -11.06 -9.72
N SER A 398 -13.65 -10.26 -10.19
CA SER A 398 -12.72 -10.59 -11.25
C SER A 398 -11.32 -10.72 -10.67
N TYR A 399 -10.53 -11.66 -11.17
CA TYR A 399 -9.15 -11.83 -10.73
C TYR A 399 -8.25 -12.18 -11.91
N LYS A 400 -6.97 -11.81 -11.80
CA LYS A 400 -5.96 -12.11 -12.82
C LYS A 400 -4.58 -12.28 -12.19
N ALA A 401 -4.00 -13.44 -12.44
CA ALA A 401 -2.60 -13.71 -12.18
C ALA A 401 -1.73 -13.11 -13.31
N PHE A 402 -0.59 -12.55 -12.94
CA PHE A 402 0.44 -12.09 -13.86
C PHE A 402 1.73 -12.88 -13.60
N GLU A 403 2.17 -13.63 -14.60
CA GLU A 403 3.36 -14.47 -14.49
C GLU A 403 4.64 -13.61 -14.46
N LYS A 404 5.56 -13.96 -13.57
CA LYS A 404 6.87 -13.31 -13.35
C LYS A 404 6.77 -11.81 -13.01
N VAL A 405 5.71 -11.41 -12.32
CA VAL A 405 5.55 -10.07 -11.76
C VAL A 405 5.83 -10.10 -10.26
N GLU A 406 6.87 -9.39 -9.85
CA GLU A 406 7.33 -9.33 -8.44
C GLU A 406 6.39 -8.49 -7.57
N HIS A 407 6.40 -8.77 -6.26
CA HIS A 407 5.55 -8.17 -5.25
C HIS A 407 5.40 -6.66 -5.41
N LEU A 408 6.51 -5.91 -5.48
CA LEU A 408 6.49 -4.45 -5.61
C LEU A 408 6.37 -4.01 -7.07
N LEU A 409 6.89 -4.79 -8.01
CA LEU A 409 6.87 -4.45 -9.44
C LEU A 409 5.47 -4.50 -10.06
N ILE A 410 4.46 -5.08 -9.41
CA ILE A 410 3.07 -5.02 -9.87
C ILE A 410 2.57 -3.57 -10.01
N MET A 411 3.08 -2.66 -9.17
CA MET A 411 2.76 -1.23 -9.19
C MET A 411 3.18 -0.54 -10.48
N HIS A 412 4.24 -1.07 -11.11
CA HIS A 412 4.83 -0.56 -12.35
C HIS A 412 4.39 -1.35 -13.59
N HIS A 413 3.64 -2.44 -13.40
CA HIS A 413 3.28 -3.37 -14.46
C HIS A 413 2.27 -2.73 -15.42
N GLN A 414 2.70 -2.49 -16.66
CA GLN A 414 1.94 -1.75 -17.68
C GLN A 414 0.51 -2.26 -17.91
N PRO A 415 0.26 -3.58 -18.09
CA PRO A 415 -1.11 -4.09 -18.18
C PRO A 415 -2.01 -3.79 -16.97
N VAL A 416 -1.46 -3.81 -15.76
CA VAL A 416 -2.21 -3.51 -14.52
C VAL A 416 -2.57 -2.02 -14.47
N ARG A 417 -1.58 -1.16 -14.73
CA ARG A 417 -1.75 0.29 -14.79
C ARG A 417 -2.76 0.71 -15.86
N LYS A 418 -2.66 0.12 -17.05
CA LYS A 418 -3.63 0.34 -18.13
C LYS A 418 -5.04 -0.07 -17.71
N PHE A 419 -5.19 -1.23 -17.07
CA PHE A 419 -6.49 -1.65 -16.56
C PHE A 419 -7.05 -0.63 -15.55
N ILE A 420 -6.23 -0.19 -14.59
CA ILE A 420 -6.65 0.80 -13.58
C ILE A 420 -7.16 2.06 -14.27
N LEU A 421 -6.41 2.61 -15.22
CA LEU A 421 -6.81 3.78 -15.99
C LEU A 421 -8.14 3.57 -16.71
N ASP A 422 -8.28 2.46 -17.43
CA ASP A 422 -9.49 2.15 -18.17
C ASP A 422 -10.68 2.03 -17.18
N TYR A 423 -10.53 1.24 -16.11
CA TYR A 423 -11.58 1.02 -15.11
C TYR A 423 -12.05 2.30 -14.42
N VAL A 424 -11.14 3.20 -14.03
CA VAL A 424 -11.51 4.41 -13.29
C VAL A 424 -12.04 5.52 -14.20
N THR A 425 -11.70 5.51 -15.49
CA THR A 425 -12.15 6.50 -16.49
C THR A 425 -13.36 6.06 -17.31
N THR A 426 -13.70 4.77 -17.31
CA THR A 426 -14.92 4.26 -17.96
C THR A 426 -15.96 3.87 -16.93
N TRP A 427 -17.01 4.66 -16.84
CA TRP A 427 -18.23 4.35 -16.08
C TRP A 427 -19.43 4.49 -17.02
N PRO A 428 -20.31 3.47 -17.14
CA PRO A 428 -21.60 3.66 -17.78
C PRO A 428 -22.39 4.71 -17.01
N LEU A 429 -22.91 5.73 -17.68
CA LEU A 429 -23.92 6.61 -17.06
C LEU A 429 -25.11 5.73 -16.70
N ASP A 430 -25.53 5.79 -15.43
CA ASP A 430 -26.71 5.04 -14.99
C ASP A 430 -27.94 5.54 -15.76
N ASP A 431 -28.79 4.64 -16.24
CA ASP A 431 -30.00 5.01 -16.99
C ASP A 431 -31.03 5.74 -16.11
N SER A 432 -30.79 5.78 -14.79
CA SER A 432 -31.58 6.53 -13.80
C SER A 432 -31.30 8.05 -13.81
N GLU A 433 -30.14 8.49 -14.30
CA GLU A 433 -29.79 9.91 -14.52
C GLU A 433 -30.26 10.41 -15.90
N GLN A 434 -30.97 9.59 -16.68
CA GLN A 434 -31.48 9.91 -18.03
C GLN A 434 -32.98 10.27 -18.06
N LYS A 435 -33.60 10.63 -16.93
CA LYS A 435 -35.01 11.07 -16.89
C LYS A 435 -35.19 12.49 -16.36
#